data_AF-A0A9D8BPW9-F1
#
_entry.id   AF-A0A9D8BPW9-F1
#
_cell.length_a   1.000
_cell.length_b   1.000
_cell.length_c   1.000
_cell.angle_alpha   90.00
_cell.angle_beta   90.00
_cell.angle_gamma   90.00
#
_symmetry.space_group_name_H-M   'P 1'
#
loop_
_entity.id
_entity.type
_entity.pdbx_description
1 polymer ?
#
loop_
_entity_poly.entity_id
_entity_poly.type
_entity_poly.pdbx_seq_one_letter_code
_entity_poly.pdbx_strand_id
1 'polypeptide(L)' 'PPVIAQAVPTAPADESQEIKTLAECERDHILRILTFTGWNKKRAAEVLGISRSALYEKIAAYNFEGPQS' A
#
# COMPACT_ATOMS: atom_id res chain seq x y z
N PRO A 1 23.15 22.53 40.07
CA PRO A 1 23.72 22.11 38.77
C PRO A 1 22.63 22.06 37.67
N PRO A 2 22.73 22.89 36.62
CA PRO A 2 21.87 22.85 35.45
C PRO A 2 22.40 21.83 34.44
N VAL A 3 21.54 21.04 33.78
CA VAL A 3 21.94 20.26 32.59
C VAL A 3 20.82 20.24 31.55
N ILE A 4 20.97 21.17 30.59
CA ILE A 4 20.83 21.03 29.13
C ILE A 4 19.45 20.63 28.57
N ALA A 5 18.87 21.60 27.86
CA ALA A 5 17.81 21.45 26.88
C ALA A 5 18.17 20.40 25.81
N GLN A 6 17.26 19.45 25.57
CA GLN A 6 17.24 18.72 24.31
C GLN A 6 16.04 19.22 23.51
N ALA A 7 16.29 20.26 22.71
CA ALA A 7 15.49 20.48 21.52
C ALA A 7 15.88 19.37 20.54
N VAL A 8 15.01 18.39 20.36
CA VAL A 8 15.08 17.54 19.18
C VAL A 8 14.63 18.40 18.01
N PRO A 9 15.46 18.66 16.98
CA PRO A 9 14.94 19.22 15.76
C PRO A 9 14.15 18.11 15.07
N THR A 10 12.84 18.08 15.29
CA THR A 10 11.91 17.43 14.36
C THR A 10 12.07 18.18 13.05
N ALA A 11 12.91 17.66 12.16
CA ALA A 11 12.84 18.01 10.75
C ALA A 11 11.37 17.83 10.32
N PRO A 12 10.82 18.70 9.47
CA PRO A 12 9.50 18.45 8.95
C PRO A 12 9.62 17.16 8.15
N ALA A 13 9.11 16.06 8.70
CA ALA A 13 8.59 15.03 7.85
C ALA A 13 7.64 15.79 6.91
N ASP A 14 7.90 15.72 5.62
CA ASP A 14 6.97 16.20 4.62
C ASP A 14 5.72 15.34 4.78
N GLU A 15 4.87 15.73 5.75
CA GLU A 15 3.60 15.12 6.10
C GLU A 15 2.53 15.61 5.12
N SER A 16 2.90 15.72 3.85
CA SER A 16 1.95 15.64 2.75
C SER A 16 1.59 14.16 2.59
N GLN A 17 1.09 13.52 3.67
CA GLN A 17 0.23 12.35 3.51
C GLN A 17 -1.03 12.89 2.83
N GLU A 18 -0.97 13.01 1.50
CA GLU A 18 -2.13 13.38 0.70
C GLU A 18 -3.28 12.49 1.14
N ILE A 19 -4.37 13.12 1.59
CA ILE A 19 -5.54 12.40 2.06
C ILE A 19 -6.13 11.69 0.85
N LYS A 20 -5.81 10.39 0.75
CA LYS A 20 -6.27 9.52 -0.33
C LYS A 20 -7.72 9.14 -0.11
N THR A 21 -8.45 9.05 -1.21
CA THR A 21 -9.75 8.41 -1.21
C THR A 21 -9.63 6.94 -0.83
N LEU A 22 -10.73 6.34 -0.38
CA LEU A 22 -10.76 4.91 -0.07
C LEU A 22 -10.35 4.06 -1.28
N ALA A 23 -10.74 4.47 -2.49
CA ALA A 23 -10.40 3.79 -3.72
C ALA A 23 -8.89 3.81 -4.01
N GLU A 24 -8.21 4.91 -3.72
CA GLU A 24 -6.76 5.02 -3.90
C GLU A 24 -6.01 4.21 -2.84
N CYS A 25 -6.47 4.25 -1.59
CA CYS A 25 -5.95 3.39 -0.52
C CYS A 25 -6.12 1.90 -0.86
N GLU A 26 -7.29 1.50 -1.37
CA GLU A 26 -7.55 0.14 -1.81
C GLU A 26 -6.61 -0.26 -2.95
N ARG A 27 -6.52 0.55 -4.00
CA ARG A 27 -5.60 0.33 -5.13
C ARG A 27 -4.16 0.12 -4.66
N ASP A 28 -3.64 1.05 -3.86
CA ASP A 28 -2.26 1.00 -3.39
C ASP A 28 -2.00 -0.23 -2.50
N HIS A 29 -2.98 -0.58 -1.66
CA HIS A 29 -2.90 -1.77 -0.83
C HIS A 29 -2.88 -3.05 -1.66
N ILE A 30 -3.77 -3.18 -2.64
CA ILE A 30 -3.82 -4.34 -3.54
C ILE A 30 -2.50 -4.49 -4.29
N LEU A 31 -1.95 -3.40 -4.85
CA LEU A 31 -0.66 -3.44 -5.55
C LEU A 31 0.48 -3.85 -4.63
N ARG A 32 0.50 -3.37 -3.38
CA ARG A 32 1.50 -3.77 -2.38
C ARG A 32 1.42 -5.27 -2.07
N ILE A 33 0.21 -5.82 -1.94
CA ILE A 33 0.05 -7.27 -1.68
C ILE A 33 0.42 -8.09 -2.91
N LEU A 34 0.07 -7.65 -4.12
CA LEU A 34 0.47 -8.31 -5.36
C LEU A 34 1.99 -8.37 -5.49
N THR A 35 2.69 -7.26 -5.25
CA THR A 35 4.15 -7.23 -5.31
C THR A 35 4.79 -8.06 -4.19
N PHE A 36 4.32 -7.93 -2.94
CA PHE A 36 4.80 -8.71 -1.80
C PHE A 36 4.66 -10.23 -2.00
N THR A 37 3.57 -10.66 -2.63
CA THR A 37 3.32 -12.09 -2.92
C THR A 37 3.99 -12.57 -4.20
N GLY A 38 4.78 -11.74 -4.88
CA GLY A 38 5.40 -12.09 -6.16
C GLY A 38 4.38 -12.36 -7.27
N TRP A 39 3.28 -11.61 -7.28
CA TRP A 39 2.14 -11.74 -8.20
C TRP A 39 1.41 -13.08 -8.13
N ASN A 40 1.56 -13.81 -7.02
CA ASN A 40 0.75 -14.99 -6.75
C ASN A 40 -0.69 -14.59 -6.40
N LYS A 41 -1.56 -14.52 -7.41
CA LYS A 41 -2.96 -14.06 -7.29
C LYS A 41 -3.77 -14.86 -6.27
N LYS A 42 -3.51 -16.16 -6.09
CA LYS A 42 -4.19 -16.97 -5.07
C LYS A 42 -3.80 -16.49 -3.67
N ARG A 43 -2.49 -16.39 -3.40
CA ARG A 43 -1.98 -15.93 -2.10
C ARG A 43 -2.34 -14.47 -1.82
N ALA A 44 -2.33 -13.61 -2.83
CA ALA A 44 -2.75 -12.22 -2.70
C ALA A 44 -4.22 -12.10 -2.28
N ALA A 45 -5.12 -12.88 -2.90
CA ALA A 45 -6.53 -12.89 -2.54
C ALA A 45 -6.76 -13.38 -1.10
N GLU A 46 -6.02 -14.41 -0.67
CA GLU A 46 -6.04 -14.92 0.70
C GLU A 46 -5.61 -13.85 1.72
N VAL A 47 -4.52 -13.12 1.45
CA VAL A 47 -4.01 -12.05 2.32
C VAL A 47 -4.96 -10.86 2.37
N LEU A 48 -5.57 -10.49 1.24
CA LEU A 48 -6.55 -9.42 1.15
C LEU A 48 -7.91 -9.80 1.77
N GLY A 49 -8.16 -11.09 2.03
CA GLY A 49 -9.43 -11.58 2.56
C GLY A 49 -10.59 -11.49 1.56
N ILE A 50 -10.30 -11.52 0.25
CA ILE A 50 -11.30 -11.43 -0.82
C ILE A 50 -11.31 -12.68 -1.71
N SER A 51 -12.37 -12.84 -2.50
CA SER A 51 -12.40 -13.90 -3.49
C SER A 51 -11.40 -13.64 -4.62
N ARG A 52 -10.94 -14.72 -5.28
CA ARG A 52 -10.07 -14.58 -6.46
C ARG A 52 -10.73 -13.78 -7.57
N SER A 53 -12.04 -13.98 -7.81
CA SER A 53 -12.79 -13.24 -8.83
C SER A 53 -12.78 -11.74 -8.55
N ALA A 54 -13.02 -11.33 -7.30
CA ALA A 54 -12.93 -9.93 -6.90
C ALA A 54 -11.53 -9.35 -7.11
N LEU A 55 -10.48 -10.11 -6.79
CA LEU A 55 -9.11 -9.68 -7.08
C LEU A 55 -8.85 -9.50 -8.59
N TYR A 56 -9.34 -10.41 -9.44
CA TYR A 56 -9.20 -10.28 -10.90
C TYR A 56 -9.91 -9.02 -11.43
N GLU A 57 -11.13 -8.75 -10.95
CA GLU A 57 -11.88 -7.54 -11.30
C GLU A 57 -11.13 -6.27 -10.89
N LYS A 58 -10.54 -6.24 -9.69
CA LYS A 58 -9.73 -5.11 -9.21
C LYS A 58 -8.44 -4.94 -10.01
N ILE A 59 -7.76 -6.04 -10.37
CA ILE A 59 -6.58 -6.01 -11.24
C ILE A 59 -6.92 -5.38 -12.59
N ALA A 60 -8.05 -5.76 -13.20
CA ALA A 60 -8.51 -5.20 -14.46
C ALA A 60 -8.93 -3.73 -14.30
N ALA A 61 -9.72 -3.40 -13.25
CA ALA A 61 -10.21 -2.05 -13.00
C ALA A 61 -9.09 -1.03 -12.75
N TYR A 62 -8.00 -1.45 -12.10
CA TYR A 62 -6.83 -0.61 -11.86
C TYR A 62 -5.71 -0.79 -12.87
N ASN A 63 -5.91 -1.61 -13.91
CA ASN A 63 -4.94 -1.91 -14.96
C ASN A 63 -3.56 -2.30 -14.41
N PHE A 64 -3.53 -3.20 -13.43
CA PHE A 64 -2.28 -3.69 -12.84
C PHE A 64 -1.56 -4.67 -13.77
N GLU A 65 -0.31 -4.36 -14.10
CA GLU A 65 0.55 -5.19 -14.96
C GLU A 65 1.63 -5.89 -14.13
N GLY A 66 1.66 -7.23 -14.23
CA GLY A 66 2.64 -8.03 -13.52
C GLY A 66 3.92 -8.24 -14.33
N PRO A 67 5.00 -8.71 -13.71
CA PRO A 67 6.31 -8.91 -14.35
C PRO A 67 6.34 -9.97 -15.47
N GLN A 68 5.19 -10.53 -15.87
CA GLN A 68 5.04 -11.48 -17.00
C GLN A 68 3.76 -11.23 -17.83
N SER A 69 3.17 -10.03 -17.78
CA SER A 69 1.97 -9.65 -18.55
C SER A 69 2.32 -8.91 -19.83
#